data_AF-A0A966QV97-F1
#
_entry.id   AF-A0A966QV97-F1
#
_cell.length_a   1.000
_cell.length_b   1.000
_cell.length_c   1.000
_cell.angle_alpha   90.00
_cell.angle_beta   90.00
_cell.angle_gamma   90.00
#
_symmetry.space_group_name_H-M   'P 1'
#
loop_
_entity.id
_entity.type
_entity.pdbx_description
1 polymer ?
#
loop_
_entity_poly.entity_id
_entity_poly.type
_entity_poly.pdbx_seq_one_letter_code
_entity_poly.pdbx_strand_id
1 'polypeptide(L)'
;MRVEGTVPRELNGVYLRNTENPLFESIGRYHPFDGDGMVHMMSFCDGEVEYRNRFVQTDGLRAEIDAGAALWAGLAEPPSRSLRDGKCARGRMKDASSTDIVVHAGVALSSFYQCGDLYRLDPHTLAAVSYTH
;
A
#
# COMPACT_ATOMS: atom_id res chain seq x y z
N MET A 1 12.11 -13.87 12.30
CA MET A 1 10.78 -14.49 12.57
C MET A 1 11.02 -15.77 13.34
N ARG A 2 10.14 -16.14 14.28
CA ARG A 2 10.17 -17.44 14.95
C ARG A 2 9.10 -18.32 14.31
N VAL A 3 9.46 -19.54 13.92
CA VAL A 3 8.52 -20.54 13.37
C VAL A 3 8.19 -21.53 14.47
N GLU A 4 6.90 -21.84 14.63
CA GLU A 4 6.41 -22.92 15.48
C GLU A 4 5.81 -24.01 14.58
N GLY A 5 6.27 -25.25 14.73
CA GLY A 5 5.96 -26.34 13.80
C GLY A 5 6.91 -26.41 12.60
N THR A 6 6.39 -26.80 11.44
CA THR A 6 7.18 -27.02 10.21
C THR A 6 6.48 -26.39 9.01
N VAL A 7 7.20 -25.59 8.23
CA VAL A 7 6.70 -25.07 6.95
C VAL A 7 6.75 -26.19 5.92
N PRO A 8 5.64 -26.49 5.20
CA PRO A 8 5.65 -27.50 4.15
C PRO A 8 6.66 -27.18 3.06
N ARG A 9 7.54 -28.13 2.72
CA ARG A 9 8.56 -27.92 1.67
C ARG A 9 7.97 -27.68 0.27
N GLU A 10 6.75 -28.17 0.05
CA GLU A 10 6.01 -28.00 -1.21
C GLU A 10 5.39 -26.60 -1.39
N LEU A 11 5.35 -25.79 -0.31
CA LEU A 11 4.87 -24.41 -0.41
C LEU A 11 5.99 -23.55 -0.99
N ASN A 12 5.81 -23.11 -2.24
CA ASN A 12 6.76 -22.26 -2.95
C ASN A 12 6.03 -21.07 -3.59
N GLY A 13 6.39 -19.86 -3.16
CA GLY A 13 5.80 -18.63 -3.67
C GLY A 13 5.69 -17.53 -2.62
N VAL A 14 4.85 -16.54 -2.90
CA VAL A 14 4.63 -15.40 -2.01
C VAL A 14 3.17 -15.27 -1.59
N TYR A 15 2.95 -14.94 -0.33
CA TYR A 15 1.68 -14.44 0.18
C TYR A 15 1.81 -12.92 0.38
N LEU A 16 0.95 -12.16 -0.31
CA LEU A 16 0.89 -10.71 -0.21
C LEU A 16 -0.41 -10.28 0.49
N ARG A 17 -0.30 -9.29 1.36
CA ARG A 17 -1.44 -8.65 2.01
C ARG A 17 -1.25 -7.15 2.05
N ASN A 18 -2.24 -6.41 1.59
CA ASN A 18 -2.29 -4.96 1.73
C ASN A 18 -2.90 -4.56 3.08
N THR A 19 -2.53 -3.38 3.56
CA THR A 19 -3.03 -2.79 4.82
C THR A 19 -2.99 -1.28 4.75
N GLU A 20 -3.81 -0.64 5.55
CA GLU A 20 -3.85 0.81 5.73
C GLU A 20 -3.06 1.22 6.97
N ASN A 21 -1.89 1.83 6.76
CA ASN A 21 -1.01 2.25 7.83
C ASN A 21 -0.62 3.73 7.65
N PRO A 22 -1.14 4.68 8.46
CA PRO A 22 -0.86 6.10 8.28
C PRO A 22 0.61 6.40 8.60
N LEU A 23 1.33 7.07 7.70
CA LEU A 23 2.70 7.54 7.99
C LEU A 23 2.69 8.87 8.77
N PHE A 24 1.75 9.75 8.47
CA PHE A 24 1.59 11.05 9.12
C PHE A 24 0.28 11.14 9.89
N GLU A 25 0.24 12.03 10.88
CA GLU A 25 -0.99 12.35 11.61
C GLU A 25 -2.05 12.94 10.65
N SER A 26 -3.30 12.48 10.77
CA SER A 26 -4.38 12.87 9.88
C SER A 26 -4.78 14.33 10.07
N ILE A 27 -5.19 15.00 8.99
CA ILE A 27 -5.89 16.29 9.08
C ILE A 27 -7.29 16.05 9.69
N GLY A 28 -7.44 16.30 10.99
CA GLY A 28 -8.70 16.09 11.71
C GLY A 28 -8.90 14.62 12.11
N ARG A 29 -10.10 14.08 11.92
CA ARG A 29 -10.43 12.69 12.27
C ARG A 29 -9.77 11.69 11.34
N TYR A 30 -9.16 10.66 11.94
CA TYR A 30 -8.66 9.49 11.23
C TYR A 30 -9.76 8.44 11.05
N HIS A 31 -9.90 7.89 9.84
CA HIS A 31 -10.62 6.65 9.58
C HIS A 31 -9.64 5.56 9.13
N PRO A 32 -9.78 4.29 9.55
CA PRO A 32 -8.84 3.22 9.17
C PRO A 32 -8.56 3.09 7.67
N PHE A 33 -9.54 3.38 6.81
CA PHE A 33 -9.37 3.33 5.35
C PHE A 33 -8.57 4.50 4.74
N ASP A 34 -8.11 5.45 5.56
CA ASP A 34 -7.33 6.62 5.11
C ASP A 34 -5.81 6.37 5.19
N GLY A 35 -5.39 5.27 5.83
CA GLY A 35 -3.99 4.93 5.99
C GLY A 35 -3.31 4.60 4.66
N ASP A 36 -2.02 4.90 4.57
CA ASP A 36 -1.19 4.60 3.40
C ASP A 36 -1.08 3.08 3.18
N GLY A 37 -1.11 2.66 1.92
CA GLY A 37 -0.93 1.26 1.57
C GLY A 37 0.42 0.75 2.05
N MET A 38 0.42 -0.24 2.93
CA MET A 38 1.61 -1.00 3.30
C MET A 38 1.40 -2.46 2.96
N VAL A 39 2.24 -2.96 2.04
CA VAL A 39 2.21 -4.36 1.62
C VAL A 39 3.09 -5.16 2.55
N HIS A 40 2.52 -6.26 3.06
CA HIS A 40 3.22 -7.31 3.78
C HIS A 40 3.40 -8.51 2.87
N MET A 41 4.60 -9.07 2.88
CA MET A 41 4.96 -10.26 2.10
C MET A 41 5.51 -11.33 3.01
N MET A 42 5.06 -12.56 2.79
CA MET A 42 5.74 -13.77 3.24
C MET A 42 6.19 -14.57 2.00
N SER A 43 7.48 -14.88 1.91
CA SER A 43 8.04 -15.73 0.86
C SER A 43 8.33 -17.11 1.41
N PHE A 44 7.94 -18.15 0.70
CA PHE A 44 8.12 -19.54 1.07
C PHE A 44 8.98 -20.24 0.02
N CYS A 45 10.02 -20.94 0.47
CA CYS A 45 10.86 -21.76 -0.39
C CYS A 45 11.52 -22.88 0.44
N ASP A 46 11.42 -24.14 0.00
CA ASP A 46 12.10 -25.29 0.59
C ASP A 46 11.91 -25.53 2.10
N GLY A 47 10.79 -25.06 2.67
CA GLY A 47 10.50 -25.15 4.11
C GLY A 47 11.02 -23.97 4.94
N GLU A 48 11.53 -22.92 4.27
CA GLU A 48 11.91 -21.66 4.89
C GLU A 48 10.86 -20.57 4.61
N VAL A 49 10.80 -19.57 5.50
CA VAL A 49 9.91 -18.42 5.36
C VAL A 49 10.64 -17.12 5.66
N GLU A 50 10.47 -16.14 4.77
CA GLU A 50 10.94 -14.79 4.95
C GLU A 50 9.78 -13.80 5.01
N TYR A 51 9.92 -12.76 5.82
CA TYR A 51 8.94 -11.68 5.92
C TYR A 51 9.56 -10.35 5.48
N ARG A 52 8.78 -9.56 4.74
CA ARG A 52 9.11 -8.19 4.38
C ARG A 52 7.84 -7.33 4.39
N ASN A 53 7.99 -6.04 4.66
CA ASN A 53 6.96 -5.06 4.36
C ASN A 53 7.54 -3.83 3.66
N ARG A 54 6.66 -3.08 2.98
CA ARG A 54 7.01 -1.78 2.41
C ARG A 54 5.74 -0.96 2.15
N PHE A 55 5.84 0.35 2.35
CA PHE A 55 4.84 1.30 1.88
C PHE A 55 4.79 1.33 0.35
N VAL A 56 3.59 1.27 -0.21
CA VAL A 56 3.33 1.59 -1.61
C VAL A 56 3.71 3.05 -1.83
N GLN A 57 4.67 3.29 -2.71
CA GLN A 57 5.19 4.63 -2.98
C GLN A 57 4.23 5.42 -3.88
N THR A 58 3.04 5.74 -3.36
CA THR A 58 2.05 6.50 -4.12
C THR A 58 2.52 7.93 -4.38
N ASP A 59 1.98 8.58 -5.41
CA ASP A 59 2.23 10.01 -5.65
C ASP A 59 1.89 10.85 -4.41
N GLY A 60 0.78 10.48 -3.76
CA GLY A 60 0.32 11.14 -2.55
C GLY A 60 1.25 10.95 -1.35
N LEU A 61 1.65 9.71 -1.06
CA LEU A 61 2.56 9.43 0.05
C LEU A 61 3.90 10.13 -0.15
N ARG A 62 4.46 10.09 -1.38
CA ARG A 62 5.71 10.79 -1.69
C ARG A 62 5.60 12.31 -1.45
N ALA A 63 4.48 12.91 -1.86
CA ALA A 63 4.25 14.33 -1.61
C ALA A 63 4.12 14.68 -0.12
N GLU A 64 3.52 13.82 0.70
CA GLU A 64 3.45 14.02 2.15
C GLU A 64 4.81 13.82 2.83
N ILE A 65 5.62 12.87 2.34
CA ILE A 65 7.00 12.69 2.79
C ILE A 65 7.82 13.96 2.52
N ASP A 66 7.74 14.50 1.30
CA ASP A 66 8.45 15.73 0.93
C ASP A 66 7.99 16.94 1.75
N ALA A 67 6.70 16.99 2.12
CA ALA A 67 6.14 18.05 2.96
C ALA A 67 6.39 17.84 4.47
N GLY A 68 6.71 16.60 4.89
CA GLY A 68 6.83 16.21 6.30
C GLY A 68 5.51 16.18 7.07
N ALA A 69 4.35 16.19 6.39
CA ALA A 69 3.03 16.22 7.01
C ALA A 69 1.94 15.76 6.03
N ALA A 70 0.76 15.41 6.57
CA ALA A 70 -0.41 15.10 5.77
C ALA A 70 -0.87 16.30 4.93
N LEU A 71 -1.24 16.05 3.67
CA LEU A 71 -1.68 17.06 2.71
C LEU A 71 -3.15 16.90 2.31
N TRP A 72 -3.73 15.71 2.53
CA TRP A 72 -5.11 15.42 2.21
C TRP A 72 -5.89 15.02 3.46
N ALA A 73 -7.13 15.50 3.56
CA ALA A 73 -8.06 15.07 4.58
C ALA A 73 -8.66 13.70 4.24
N GLY A 74 -8.92 12.90 5.27
CA GLY A 74 -9.45 11.54 5.17
C GLY A 74 -10.95 11.44 4.85
N LEU A 75 -11.49 10.23 4.77
CA LEU A 75 -12.89 9.92 4.45
C LEU A 75 -13.85 10.61 5.41
N ALA A 76 -13.50 10.64 6.69
CA ALA A 76 -14.31 11.17 7.77
C ALA A 76 -14.32 12.70 7.86
N GLU A 77 -13.65 13.41 6.93
CA GLU A 77 -13.52 14.86 6.91
C GLU A 77 -14.00 15.48 5.59
N PRO A 78 -14.49 16.74 5.61
CA PRO A 78 -14.86 17.45 4.40
C PRO A 78 -13.67 17.60 3.43
N PRO A 79 -13.85 17.40 2.11
CA PRO A 79 -12.78 17.57 1.11
C PRO A 79 -12.12 18.96 1.09
N SER A 80 -12.83 19.98 1.58
CA SER A 80 -12.32 21.35 1.71
C SER A 80 -11.17 21.49 2.73
N ARG A 81 -10.98 20.50 3.63
CA ARG A 81 -9.85 20.47 4.57
C ARG A 81 -8.55 19.99 3.95
N SER A 82 -8.59 19.32 2.80
CA SER A 82 -7.38 18.95 2.07
C SER A 82 -6.64 20.19 1.59
N LEU A 83 -5.32 20.17 1.64
CA LEU A 83 -4.45 21.26 1.18
C LEU A 83 -4.16 21.18 -0.33
N ARG A 84 -4.47 20.04 -0.96
CA ARG A 84 -4.28 19.79 -2.39
C ARG A 84 -5.49 19.11 -3.01
N ASP A 85 -5.59 19.23 -4.34
CA ASP A 85 -6.48 18.38 -5.12
C ASP A 85 -5.99 16.93 -5.12
N GLY A 86 -6.91 16.01 -5.36
CA GLY A 86 -6.69 14.57 -5.29
C GLY A 86 -7.41 13.89 -6.43
N LYS A 87 -6.81 12.83 -6.97
CA LYS A 87 -7.20 12.18 -8.23
C LYS A 87 -8.32 11.14 -8.07
N CYS A 88 -8.66 10.76 -6.83
CA CYS A 88 -9.69 9.77 -6.53
C CYS A 88 -11.11 10.30 -6.76
N ALA A 89 -12.09 9.39 -6.79
CA ALA A 89 -13.50 9.68 -7.07
C ALA A 89 -14.11 10.79 -6.21
N ARG A 90 -13.67 10.96 -4.96
CA ARG A 90 -14.15 12.02 -4.05
C ARG A 90 -13.68 13.42 -4.45
N GLY A 91 -12.62 13.56 -5.25
CA GLY A 91 -11.93 14.81 -5.52
C GLY A 91 -11.30 15.38 -4.23
N ARG A 92 -10.00 15.68 -4.25
CA ARG A 92 -9.26 16.15 -3.04
C ARG A 92 -9.07 15.09 -1.95
N MET A 93 -8.99 13.81 -2.33
CA MET A 93 -8.52 12.73 -1.48
C MET A 93 -7.24 12.13 -2.06
N LYS A 94 -6.31 11.78 -1.17
CA LYS A 94 -5.09 11.05 -1.52
C LYS A 94 -5.46 9.66 -2.03
N ASP A 95 -4.79 9.21 -3.07
CA ASP A 95 -4.77 7.80 -3.43
C ASP A 95 -3.79 7.06 -2.51
N ALA A 96 -4.33 6.23 -1.63
CA ALA A 96 -3.55 5.46 -0.67
C ALA A 96 -3.11 4.09 -1.20
N SER A 97 -3.66 3.60 -2.32
CA SER A 97 -3.38 2.26 -2.87
C SER A 97 -3.43 1.14 -1.82
N SER A 98 -4.39 1.21 -0.90
CA SER A 98 -4.36 0.47 0.37
C SER A 98 -5.42 -0.62 0.52
N THR A 99 -6.28 -0.83 -0.49
CA THR A 99 -7.45 -1.69 -0.39
C THR A 99 -7.15 -3.15 -0.70
N ASP A 100 -6.59 -3.44 -1.86
CA ASP A 100 -6.35 -4.82 -2.30
C ASP A 100 -4.98 -4.95 -2.97
N ILE A 101 -4.52 -6.18 -3.13
CA ILE A 101 -3.32 -6.52 -3.89
C ILE A 101 -3.51 -7.84 -4.65
N VAL A 102 -3.24 -7.80 -5.94
CA VAL A 102 -3.31 -8.99 -6.81
C VAL A 102 -2.00 -9.17 -7.57
N VAL A 103 -1.55 -10.42 -7.71
CA VAL A 103 -0.43 -10.75 -8.60
C VAL A 103 -0.98 -11.17 -9.96
N HIS A 104 -0.58 -10.46 -11.01
CA HIS A 104 -0.95 -10.77 -12.38
C HIS A 104 0.22 -10.51 -13.33
N ALA A 105 0.49 -11.46 -14.24
CA ALA A 105 1.57 -11.38 -15.20
C ALA A 105 2.95 -11.04 -14.58
N GLY A 106 3.25 -11.64 -13.42
CA GLY A 106 4.52 -11.45 -12.70
C GLY A 106 4.65 -10.14 -11.93
N VAL A 107 3.59 -9.33 -11.86
CA VAL A 107 3.58 -8.03 -11.18
C VAL A 107 2.51 -8.02 -10.09
N ALA A 108 2.84 -7.48 -8.92
CA ALA A 108 1.86 -7.20 -7.88
C ALA A 108 1.23 -5.83 -8.13
N LEU A 109 -0.09 -5.76 -8.12
CA LEU A 109 -0.89 -4.56 -8.36
C LEU A 109 -1.69 -4.23 -7.12
N SER A 110 -1.38 -3.12 -6.46
CA SER A 110 -2.19 -2.61 -5.35
C SER A 110 -3.22 -1.60 -5.85
N SER A 111 -4.40 -1.61 -5.23
CA SER A 111 -5.55 -0.80 -5.63
C SER A 111 -6.15 -0.02 -4.47
N PHE A 112 -7.01 0.95 -4.79
CA PHE A 112 -7.71 1.76 -3.80
C PHE A 112 -9.21 1.85 -4.10
N TYR A 113 -10.05 1.68 -3.08
CA TYR A 113 -11.51 1.64 -3.20
C TYR A 113 -12.12 2.93 -3.76
N GLN A 114 -11.42 4.07 -3.65
CA GLN A 114 -11.86 5.37 -4.18
C GLN A 114 -11.42 5.61 -5.63
N CYS A 115 -11.31 4.55 -6.43
CA CYS A 115 -10.93 4.61 -7.85
C CYS A 115 -9.55 5.27 -8.06
N GLY A 116 -8.57 4.82 -7.28
CA GLY A 116 -7.17 5.21 -7.46
C GLY A 116 -6.52 4.54 -8.67
N ASP A 117 -5.31 4.97 -8.98
CA ASP A 117 -4.44 4.31 -9.94
C ASP A 117 -3.96 2.95 -9.38
N LEU A 118 -3.61 2.02 -10.27
CA LEU A 118 -2.93 0.80 -9.86
C LEU A 118 -1.44 1.06 -9.70
N TYR A 119 -0.90 0.68 -8.56
CA TYR A 119 0.54 0.77 -8.28
C TYR A 119 1.18 -0.60 -8.44
N ARG A 120 2.31 -0.62 -9.15
CA ARG A 120 3.03 -1.84 -9.52
C ARG A 120 4.19 -2.07 -8.56
N LEU A 121 4.25 -3.27 -8.00
CA LEU A 121 5.34 -3.74 -7.17
C LEU A 121 5.90 -5.05 -7.70
N ASP A 122 7.19 -5.25 -7.49
CA ASP A 122 7.79 -6.56 -7.65
C ASP A 122 7.33 -7.46 -6.49
N PRO A 123 6.75 -8.64 -6.76
CA PRO A 123 6.12 -9.46 -5.73
C PRO A 123 7.10 -10.07 -4.72
N HIS A 124 8.41 -10.13 -5.04
CA HIS A 124 9.43 -10.73 -4.18
C HIS A 124 10.25 -9.69 -3.40
N THR A 125 10.32 -8.46 -3.90
CA THR A 125 11.12 -7.39 -3.29
C THR A 125 10.28 -6.26 -2.71
N LEU A 126 9.02 -6.17 -3.13
CA LEU A 126 8.10 -5.05 -2.90
C LEU A 126 8.61 -3.70 -3.43
N ALA A 127 9.64 -3.70 -4.29
CA ALA A 127 10.10 -2.47 -4.93
C ALA A 127 9.04 -1.98 -5.92
N ALA A 128 8.87 -0.66 -6.03
CA ALA A 128 8.04 -0.07 -7.06
C ALA A 128 8.63 -0.40 -8.45
N VAL A 129 7.78 -0.82 -9.38
CA VAL A 129 8.18 -1.16 -10.76
C VAL A 129 7.66 -0.07 -11.68
N SER A 130 8.56 0.52 -12.47
CA SER A 130 8.20 1.50 -13.49
C SER A 130 7.46 0.85 -14.65
N TYR A 131 6.65 1.62 -15.35
CA TYR A 131 6.14 1.20 -16.66
C TYR A 131 7.30 1.07 -17.64
N THR A 132 7.50 -0.12 -18.21
CA THR A 132 8.20 -0.25 -19.48
C THR A 132 7.15 -0.02 -20.56
N HIS A 133 7.22 1.12 -21.25
CA HIS A 133 6.44 1.33 -22.48
C HIS A 133 7.05 0.55 -23.64
#